data_AF-A0A5K1HLU2-F1
#
_entry.id   AF-A0A5K1HLU2-F1
#
_cell.length_a   1.000
_cell.length_b   1.000
_cell.length_c   1.000
_cell.angle_alpha   90.00
_cell.angle_beta   90.00
_cell.angle_gamma   90.00
#
_symmetry.space_group_name_H-M   'P 1'
#
loop_
_entity.id
_entity.type
_entity.pdbx_description
1 polymer ?
#
loop_
_entity_poly.entity_id
_entity_poly.type
_entity_poly.pdbx_seq_one_letter_code
_entity_poly.pdbx_strand_id
1 'polypeptide(L)'
;IQDTLLILARSRPEDKYCLVTALKERGNIVAVTGDGTNDAPALKKADVGFAMGQCGTEVARDAAAIILIDDNFSSIVKAVLWGRNIYDSIRKFVQFQLTVNVVAVATTF
;
A
#
# COMPACT_ATOMS: atom_id res chain seq x y z
N ILE A 1 -16.64 -13.17 -3.20
CA ILE A 1 -15.81 -12.59 -4.28
C ILE A 1 -14.94 -13.71 -4.86
N GLN A 2 -14.99 -14.00 -6.15
CA GLN A 2 -14.09 -14.98 -6.76
C GLN A 2 -12.70 -14.35 -6.91
N ASP A 3 -11.61 -15.13 -6.84
CA ASP A 3 -10.24 -14.63 -7.02
C ASP A 3 -9.97 -14.09 -8.46
N THR A 4 -10.99 -14.12 -9.32
CA THR A 4 -10.96 -13.71 -10.73
C THR A 4 -11.80 -12.45 -11.01
N LEU A 5 -12.31 -11.76 -9.99
CA LEU A 5 -13.07 -10.52 -10.21
C LEU A 5 -12.14 -9.40 -10.70
N LEU A 6 -12.09 -9.21 -12.02
CA LEU A 6 -11.25 -8.20 -12.68
C LEU A 6 -11.94 -6.85 -12.83
N ILE A 7 -13.28 -6.84 -12.97
CA ILE A 7 -14.05 -5.64 -13.26
C ILE A 7 -15.22 -5.56 -12.29
N LEU A 8 -15.30 -4.43 -11.57
CA LEU A 8 -16.45 -4.04 -10.79
C LEU A 8 -16.98 -2.71 -11.37
N ALA A 9 -18.19 -2.73 -11.91
CA ALA A 9 -18.81 -1.58 -12.54
C ALA A 9 -20.12 -1.20 -11.85
N ARG A 10 -20.52 0.08 -11.97
CA ARG A 10 -21.72 0.64 -11.30
C ARG A 10 -21.77 0.36 -9.79
N SER A 11 -20.60 0.30 -9.15
CA SER A 11 -20.45 0.05 -7.72
C SER A 11 -20.75 1.30 -6.90
N ARG A 12 -21.39 1.09 -5.76
CA ARG A 12 -21.53 2.10 -4.71
C ARG A 12 -20.25 2.19 -3.88
N PRO A 13 -20.05 3.27 -3.10
CA PRO A 13 -18.92 3.37 -2.17
C PRO A 13 -18.80 2.16 -1.23
N GLU A 14 -19.94 1.62 -0.77
CA GLU A 14 -19.98 0.45 0.12
C GLU A 14 -19.47 -0.81 -0.57
N ASP A 15 -19.73 -0.98 -1.87
CA ASP A 15 -19.27 -2.14 -2.63
C ASP A 15 -17.74 -2.14 -2.77
N LYS A 16 -17.15 -0.95 -3.01
CA LYS A 16 -15.69 -0.79 -3.05
C LYS A 16 -15.07 -1.11 -1.69
N TYR A 17 -15.67 -0.59 -0.60
CA TYR A 17 -15.22 -0.88 0.76
C TYR A 17 -15.29 -2.37 1.10
N CYS A 18 -16.41 -3.03 0.74
CA CYS A 18 -16.62 -4.46 0.96
C CYS A 18 -15.59 -5.29 0.19
N LEU A 19 -15.30 -4.93 -1.07
CA LEU A 19 -14.28 -5.59 -1.89
C LEU A 19 -12.89 -5.52 -1.23
N VAL A 20 -12.48 -4.32 -0.79
CA VAL A 20 -11.19 -4.13 -0.12
C VAL A 20 -11.12 -4.94 1.18
N THR A 21 -12.20 -4.92 1.97
CA THR A 21 -12.27 -5.66 3.23
C THR A 21 -12.15 -7.16 2.99
N ALA A 22 -12.90 -7.71 2.04
CA ALA A 22 -12.86 -9.13 1.71
C ALA A 22 -11.51 -9.59 1.14
N LEU A 23 -10.83 -8.75 0.34
CA LEU A 23 -9.49 -9.06 -0.15
C LEU A 23 -8.46 -9.10 0.99
N LYS A 24 -8.58 -8.19 1.96
CA LYS A 24 -7.73 -8.16 3.16
C LYS A 24 -7.99 -9.33 4.10
N GLU A 25 -9.25 -9.72 4.29
CA GLU A 25 -9.64 -10.89 5.11
C GLU A 25 -9.07 -12.21 4.55
N ARG A 26 -8.76 -12.24 3.25
CA ARG A 26 -8.08 -13.37 2.60
C ARG A 26 -6.55 -13.35 2.76
N GLY A 27 -6.00 -12.40 3.50
CA GLY A 27 -4.56 -12.26 3.72
C GLY A 27 -3.80 -11.57 2.58
N ASN A 28 -4.51 -10.97 1.61
CA ASN A 28 -3.84 -10.15 0.59
C ASN A 28 -3.48 -8.77 1.16
N ILE A 29 -2.34 -8.23 0.72
CA ILE A 29 -2.00 -6.82 0.93
C ILE A 29 -2.62 -6.02 -0.21
N VAL A 30 -3.52 -5.10 0.13
CA VAL A 30 -4.36 -4.39 -0.84
C VAL A 30 -3.97 -2.93 -0.91
N ALA A 31 -3.58 -2.49 -2.10
CA ALA A 31 -3.46 -1.08 -2.43
C ALA A 31 -4.68 -0.62 -3.23
N VAL A 32 -5.22 0.55 -2.90
CA VAL A 32 -6.37 1.16 -3.59
C VAL A 32 -5.95 2.52 -4.12
N THR A 33 -6.41 2.86 -5.32
CA THR A 33 -6.27 4.20 -5.89
C THR A 33 -7.64 4.80 -6.16
N GLY A 34 -7.78 6.10 -5.94
CA GLY A 34 -9.03 6.82 -6.15
C GLY A 34 -8.83 8.33 -6.08
N ASP A 35 -9.76 9.06 -6.66
CA ASP A 35 -9.76 10.51 -6.78
C ASP A 35 -11.04 11.13 -6.20
N GLY A 36 -12.12 10.35 -6.09
CA GLY A 36 -13.42 10.81 -5.59
C GLY A 36 -13.59 10.70 -4.07
N THR A 37 -14.49 11.53 -3.53
CA THR A 37 -14.95 11.45 -2.12
C THR A 37 -15.53 10.07 -1.79
N ASN A 38 -16.14 9.42 -2.79
CA ASN A 38 -16.69 8.07 -2.72
C ASN A 38 -15.64 6.99 -2.49
N ASP A 39 -14.37 7.26 -2.82
CA ASP A 39 -13.28 6.31 -2.65
C ASP A 39 -12.61 6.44 -1.29
N ALA A 40 -12.85 7.52 -0.55
CA ALA A 40 -12.22 7.79 0.74
C ALA A 40 -12.37 6.63 1.75
N PRO A 41 -13.55 5.99 1.93
CA PRO A 41 -13.67 4.85 2.84
C PRO A 41 -12.83 3.65 2.40
N ALA A 42 -12.75 3.38 1.10
CA ALA A 42 -11.96 2.28 0.54
C ALA A 42 -10.46 2.56 0.63
N LEU A 43 -10.04 3.80 0.31
CA LEU A 43 -8.66 4.29 0.46
C LEU A 43 -8.17 4.16 1.91
N LYS A 44 -9.01 4.51 2.89
CA LYS A 44 -8.66 4.44 4.30
C LYS A 44 -8.59 3.00 4.83
N LYS A 45 -9.39 2.09 4.26
CA LYS A 45 -9.43 0.68 4.67
C LYS A 45 -8.29 -0.15 4.07
N ALA A 46 -7.81 0.25 2.89
CA ALA A 46 -6.68 -0.37 2.21
C ALA A 46 -5.41 -0.38 3.09
N ASP A 47 -4.47 -1.26 2.78
CA ASP A 47 -3.16 -1.23 3.44
C ASP A 47 -2.34 -0.03 2.97
N VAL A 48 -2.51 0.36 1.70
CA VAL A 48 -1.94 1.58 1.14
C VAL A 48 -2.96 2.25 0.21
N GLY A 49 -3.40 3.47 0.56
CA GLY A 49 -4.26 4.29 -0.29
C GLY A 49 -3.46 5.29 -1.13
N PHE A 50 -3.76 5.40 -2.41
CA PHE A 50 -3.20 6.36 -3.37
C PHE A 50 -4.26 7.36 -3.84
N ALA A 51 -4.03 8.65 -3.61
CA ALA A 51 -4.88 9.72 -4.13
C ALA A 51 -4.21 10.47 -5.28
N MET A 52 -5.02 10.96 -6.22
CA MET A 52 -4.58 11.85 -7.29
C MET A 52 -4.39 13.27 -6.75
N GLY A 53 -3.26 13.90 -7.07
CA GLY A 53 -2.86 15.20 -6.55
C GLY A 53 -3.46 16.39 -7.30
N GLN A 54 -3.78 16.27 -8.59
CA GLN A 54 -4.44 17.35 -9.35
C GLN A 54 -5.94 17.10 -9.45
N CYS A 55 -6.34 15.92 -9.93
CA CYS A 55 -7.74 15.54 -10.13
C CYS A 55 -8.45 15.08 -8.84
N GLY A 56 -7.71 14.69 -7.80
CA GLY A 56 -8.31 14.13 -6.59
C GLY A 56 -8.96 15.19 -5.71
N THR A 57 -10.11 14.86 -5.14
CA THR A 57 -10.81 15.66 -4.13
C THR A 57 -10.01 15.76 -2.83
N GLU A 58 -10.18 16.84 -2.05
CA GLU A 58 -9.49 17.01 -0.76
C GLU A 58 -9.75 15.83 0.18
N VAL A 59 -11.00 15.36 0.24
CA VAL A 59 -11.38 14.20 1.07
C VAL A 59 -10.63 12.92 0.65
N ALA A 60 -10.40 12.71 -0.64
CA ALA A 60 -9.63 11.56 -1.11
C ALA A 60 -8.14 11.68 -0.74
N ARG A 61 -7.56 12.89 -0.83
CA ARG A 61 -6.18 13.17 -0.45
C ARG A 61 -5.94 12.97 1.05
N ASP A 62 -6.87 13.40 1.88
CA ASP A 62 -6.81 13.23 3.34
C ASP A 62 -6.99 11.76 3.78
N ALA A 63 -7.75 10.98 3.00
CA ALA A 63 -7.97 9.57 3.27
C ALA A 63 -6.79 8.68 2.83
N ALA A 64 -6.02 9.11 1.83
CA ALA A 64 -4.91 8.36 1.26
C ALA A 64 -3.62 8.47 2.07
N ALA A 65 -2.74 7.48 1.93
CA ALA A 65 -1.41 7.47 2.54
C ALA A 65 -0.34 8.09 1.62
N ILE A 66 -0.55 8.01 0.31
CA ILE A 66 0.37 8.52 -0.71
C ILE A 66 -0.44 9.36 -1.71
N ILE A 67 0.07 10.54 -2.06
CA ILE A 67 -0.53 11.44 -3.05
C ILE A 67 0.36 11.46 -4.30
N LEU A 68 -0.22 11.18 -5.45
CA LEU A 68 0.44 11.26 -6.75
C LEU A 68 0.36 12.69 -7.28
N ILE A 69 1.44 13.45 -7.13
CA ILE A 69 1.48 14.88 -7.49
C ILE A 69 1.33 15.09 -9.02
N ASP A 70 1.79 14.12 -9.80
CA ASP A 70 1.80 14.15 -11.27
C ASP A 70 0.61 13.45 -11.91
N ASP A 71 -0.33 12.91 -11.12
CA ASP A 71 -1.49 12.15 -11.58
C ASP A 71 -1.14 10.99 -12.53
N ASN A 72 0.07 10.44 -12.39
CA ASN A 72 0.56 9.39 -13.28
C ASN A 72 0.63 8.03 -12.58
N PHE A 73 -0.10 7.04 -13.10
CA PHE A 73 -0.07 5.68 -12.58
C PHE A 73 1.33 5.02 -12.63
N SER A 74 2.23 5.48 -13.50
CA SER A 74 3.62 4.99 -13.53
C SER A 74 4.37 5.29 -12.21
N SER A 75 3.95 6.32 -11.47
CA SER A 75 4.51 6.65 -10.16
C SER A 75 4.17 5.59 -9.10
N ILE A 76 3.05 4.86 -9.25
CA ILE A 76 2.74 3.71 -8.39
C ILE A 76 3.76 2.58 -8.62
N VAL A 77 4.13 2.31 -9.88
CA VAL A 77 5.13 1.29 -10.21
C VAL A 77 6.49 1.65 -9.58
N LYS A 78 6.88 2.92 -9.64
CA LYS A 78 8.09 3.42 -8.97
C LYS A 78 7.98 3.29 -7.45
N ALA A 79 6.83 3.60 -6.85
CA ALA A 79 6.62 3.44 -5.41
C ALA A 79 6.79 1.99 -4.96
N VAL A 80 6.27 1.02 -5.73
CA VAL A 80 6.46 -0.41 -5.45
C VAL A 80 7.93 -0.81 -5.57
N LEU A 81 8.65 -0.32 -6.59
CA LEU A 81 10.09 -0.57 -6.75
C LEU A 81 10.87 -0.07 -5.54
N TRP A 82 10.61 1.17 -5.09
CA TRP A 82 11.26 1.75 -3.92
C TRP A 82 10.93 1.00 -2.64
N GLY A 83 9.67 0.59 -2.45
CA GLY A 83 9.25 -0.22 -1.31
C GLY A 83 10.04 -1.54 -1.20
N ARG A 84 10.24 -2.24 -2.32
CA ARG A 84 11.05 -3.47 -2.37
C ARG A 84 12.53 -3.21 -2.05
N ASN A 85 13.10 -2.15 -2.63
CA ASN A 85 14.49 -1.77 -2.37
C ASN A 85 14.76 -1.45 -0.89
N ILE A 86 13.82 -0.76 -0.24
CA ILE A 86 13.92 -0.43 1.19
C ILE A 86 13.84 -1.71 2.04
N TYR A 87 12.91 -2.61 1.73
CA TYR A 87 12.78 -3.88 2.43
C TYR A 87 14.08 -4.72 2.38
N ASP A 88 14.68 -4.82 1.20
CA ASP A 88 15.97 -5.53 1.03
C ASP A 88 17.11 -4.87 1.80
N SER A 89 17.11 -3.54 1.85
CA SER A 89 18.12 -2.77 2.60
C SER A 89 17.99 -2.98 4.11
N ILE A 90 16.75 -2.98 4.64
CA ILE A 90 16.48 -3.27 6.06
C ILE A 90 16.92 -4.70 6.40
N ARG A 91 16.59 -5.69 5.56
CA ARG A 91 17.00 -7.08 5.80
C ARG A 91 18.53 -7.23 5.88
N LYS A 92 19.26 -6.58 4.97
CA LYS A 92 20.73 -6.58 4.97
C LYS A 92 21.28 -5.91 6.23
N PHE A 93 20.71 -4.79 6.66
CA PHE A 93 21.09 -4.10 7.88
C PHE A 93 20.89 -4.95 9.13
N VAL A 94 19.71 -5.57 9.27
CA VAL A 94 19.39 -6.46 10.39
C VAL A 94 20.32 -7.67 10.43
N GLN A 95 20.60 -8.28 9.27
CA GLN A 95 21.53 -9.41 9.17
C GLN A 95 22.95 -9.01 9.62
N PHE A 96 23.43 -7.85 9.19
CA PHE A 96 24.73 -7.33 9.61
C PHE A 96 24.78 -7.10 11.13
N GLN A 97 23.78 -6.41 11.68
CA GLN A 97 23.73 -6.11 13.12
C GLN A 97 23.66 -7.38 13.98
N LEU A 98 22.84 -8.35 13.58
CA LEU A 98 22.76 -9.65 14.27
C LEU A 98 24.09 -10.39 14.20
N THR A 99 24.76 -10.40 13.06
CA THR A 99 26.06 -11.08 12.89
C THR A 99 27.11 -10.48 13.82
N VAL A 100 27.21 -9.14 13.88
CA VAL A 100 28.14 -8.45 14.78
C VAL A 100 27.84 -8.77 16.24
N ASN A 101 26.57 -8.72 16.65
CA ASN A 101 26.18 -9.02 18.03
C ASN A 101 26.50 -10.47 18.42
N VAL A 102 26.24 -11.44 17.54
CA VAL A 102 26.54 -12.86 17.79
C VAL A 102 28.05 -13.08 17.93
N VAL A 103 28.87 -12.50 17.05
CA VAL A 103 30.34 -12.62 17.12
C VAL A 103 30.90 -11.94 18.38
N ALA A 104 30.38 -10.77 18.74
CA ALA A 104 30.80 -10.06 19.96
C ALA A 104 30.53 -10.91 21.22
N VAL A 105 29.35 -11.53 21.31
CA VAL A 105 29.01 -12.44 22.40
C VAL A 105 29.92 -13.66 22.39
N ALA A 106 30.10 -14.31 21.24
CA ALA A 106 30.91 -15.54 21.13
C ALA A 106 32.40 -15.35 21.40
N THR A 107 32.94 -14.13 21.26
CA THR A 107 34.35 -13.82 21.52
C THR A 107 34.62 -13.30 22.94
N THR A 108 33.58 -12.80 23.63
CA THR A 108 33.70 -12.25 24.98
C THR A 108 33.55 -13.33 26.07
N PHE A 109 32.84 -14.43 25.76
CA PHE A 109 32.74 -15.63 26.62
C PHE A 109 33.75 -16.69 26.18
#